data_AF-A0A444R0S3-F1
#
_entry.id   AF-A0A444R0S3-F1
#
_cell.length_a   1.000
_cell.length_b   1.000
_cell.length_c   1.000
_cell.angle_alpha   90.00
_cell.angle_beta   90.00
_cell.angle_gamma   90.00
#
_symmetry.space_group_name_H-M   'P 1'
#
loop_
_entity.id
_entity.type
_entity.pdbx_description
1 polymer ?
#
loop_
_entity_poly.entity_id
_entity_poly.type
_entity_poly.pdbx_seq_one_letter_code
_entity_poly.pdbx_strand_id
1 'polypeptide(L)' 'DHIFWRPWSNNMIQFWAGDYREMPTRDQRDRNEMYLSVIPAADVIAAVDKLLPSSTTGTSL' A
#
# COMPACT_ATOMS: atom_id res chain seq x y z
N ASP A 1 -10.77 20.69 11.96
CA ASP A 1 -10.27 20.43 10.60
C ASP A 1 -9.30 19.27 10.59
N HIS A 2 -9.65 18.18 9.91
CA HIS A 2 -8.78 17.02 9.73
C HIS A 2 -8.13 17.12 8.35
N ILE A 3 -6.81 17.35 8.30
CA ILE A 3 -6.07 17.26 7.04
C ILE A 3 -5.96 15.78 6.69
N PHE A 4 -6.81 15.33 5.77
CA PHE A 4 -6.63 14.03 5.13
C PHE A 4 -5.40 14.11 4.24
N TRP A 5 -4.43 13.24 4.50
CA TRP A 5 -3.30 13.09 3.61
C TRP A 5 -3.82 12.77 2.20
N ARG A 6 -3.33 13.51 1.21
CA ARG A 6 -3.57 13.25 -0.21
C ARG A 6 -2.23 13.24 -0.94
N PRO A 7 -2.04 12.28 -1.84
CA PRO A 7 -0.84 12.18 -2.63
C PRO A 7 -0.87 13.17 -3.81
N TRP A 8 0.29 13.50 -4.37
CA TRP A 8 0.42 14.49 -5.45
C TRP A 8 0.12 13.96 -6.87
N SER A 9 -0.05 12.64 -7.02
CA SER A 9 -0.36 11.98 -8.30
C SER A 9 -1.78 11.40 -8.27
N ASN A 10 -2.36 11.16 -9.44
CA ASN A 10 -3.60 10.39 -9.57
C ASN A 10 -3.33 8.92 -9.94
N ASN A 11 -2.12 8.58 -10.37
CA ASN A 11 -1.74 7.21 -10.73
C ASN A 11 -1.13 6.49 -9.53
N MET A 12 -1.98 5.91 -8.68
CA MET A 12 -1.53 5.08 -7.57
C MET A 12 -2.61 4.15 -7.05
N ILE A 13 -2.18 3.23 -6.20
CA ILE A 13 -3.02 2.37 -5.40
C ILE A 13 -2.68 2.64 -3.93
N GLN A 14 -3.69 2.97 -3.13
CA GLN A 14 -3.52 3.27 -1.71
C GLN A 14 -3.86 2.03 -0.87
N PHE A 15 -3.02 1.76 0.14
CA PHE A 15 -3.27 0.73 1.14
C PHE A 15 -3.40 1.35 2.52
N TRP A 16 -4.34 0.83 3.30
CA TRP A 16 -4.41 1.09 4.73
C TRP A 16 -4.19 -0.21 5.49
N ALA A 17 -3.26 -0.21 6.45
CA ALA A 17 -3.06 -1.35 7.35
C ALA A 17 -4.36 -1.75 8.08
N GLY A 18 -5.24 -0.76 8.33
CA GLY A 18 -6.58 -0.94 8.90
C GLY A 18 -7.51 -1.84 8.09
N ASP A 19 -7.30 -1.93 6.78
CA ASP A 19 -8.09 -2.80 5.89
C ASP A 19 -7.69 -4.28 6.03
N TYR A 20 -6.48 -4.55 6.56
CA TYR A 20 -5.93 -5.90 6.76
C TYR A 20 -6.07 -6.40 8.19
N ARG A 21 -5.93 -5.50 9.15
CA ARG A 21 -6.09 -5.77 10.58
C ARG A 21 -6.68 -4.54 11.24
N GLU A 22 -7.59 -4.71 12.17
CA GLU A 22 -8.08 -3.61 12.99
C GLU A 22 -6.98 -3.11 13.93
N MET A 23 -6.88 -1.78 14.09
CA MET A 23 -5.87 -1.17 14.95
C MET A 23 -6.08 -1.61 16.40
N PRO A 24 -5.11 -2.28 17.04
CA PRO A 24 -5.26 -2.72 18.42
C PRO A 24 -5.44 -1.51 19.34
N THR A 25 -6.21 -1.73 20.41
CA THR A 25 -6.36 -0.73 21.47
C THR A 25 -5.02 -0.45 22.13
N ARG A 26 -4.90 0.71 22.80
CA ARG A 26 -3.63 1.19 23.35
C ARG A 26 -2.99 0.21 24.33
N ASP A 27 -3.79 -0.52 25.10
CA ASP A 27 -3.38 -1.54 26.07
C ASP A 27 -2.89 -2.84 25.43
N GLN A 28 -3.38 -3.17 24.24
CA GLN A 28 -3.03 -4.37 23.48
C GLN A 28 -1.96 -4.11 22.42
N ARG A 29 -1.54 -2.85 22.24
CA ARG A 29 -0.59 -2.45 21.21
C ARG A 29 0.83 -2.91 21.57
N ASP A 30 1.29 -3.94 20.89
CA ASP A 30 2.71 -4.30 20.89
C ASP A 30 3.53 -3.13 20.30
N ARG A 31 4.54 -2.68 21.04
CA ARG A 31 5.40 -1.56 20.67
C ARG A 31 6.61 -2.00 19.85
N ASN A 32 6.86 -3.31 19.78
CA ASN A 32 7.94 -3.91 19.01
C ASN A 32 7.46 -4.36 17.63
N GLU A 33 6.15 -4.45 17.41
CA GLU A 33 5.58 -4.76 16.11
C GLU A 33 5.51 -3.51 15.21
N MET A 34 6.00 -3.63 13.98
CA MET A 34 5.75 -2.63 12.95
C MET A 34 4.35 -2.84 12.39
N TYR A 35 3.34 -2.13 12.88
CA TYR A 35 1.95 -2.32 12.44
C TYR A 35 1.73 -2.28 10.91
N LEU A 36 2.54 -1.53 10.18
CA LEU A 36 2.54 -1.51 8.70
C LEU A 36 2.84 -2.87 8.06
N SER A 37 3.51 -3.79 8.77
CA SER A 37 3.83 -5.13 8.27
C SER A 37 2.62 -6.05 8.12
N VAL A 38 1.44 -5.64 8.56
CA VAL A 38 0.19 -6.40 8.32
C VAL A 38 -0.21 -6.40 6.86
N ILE A 39 0.31 -5.45 6.07
CA ILE A 39 0.07 -5.38 4.63
C ILE A 39 0.91 -6.48 3.96
N PRO A 40 0.29 -7.49 3.31
CA PRO A 40 1.02 -8.57 2.68
C PRO A 40 1.89 -8.07 1.53
N ALA A 41 3.12 -8.57 1.43
CA ALA A 41 4.01 -8.23 0.32
C ALA A 41 3.41 -8.58 -1.05
N ALA A 42 2.65 -9.68 -1.13
CA ALA A 42 1.98 -10.11 -2.37
C ALA A 42 1.02 -9.05 -2.92
N ASP A 43 0.27 -8.38 -2.05
CA ASP A 43 -0.68 -7.33 -2.45
C ASP A 43 0.05 -6.09 -2.97
N VAL A 44 1.15 -5.72 -2.33
CA VAL A 44 2.01 -4.62 -2.78
C VAL A 44 2.60 -4.93 -4.16
N ILE A 45 3.12 -6.15 -4.36
CA ILE A 45 3.67 -6.60 -5.65
C ILE A 45 2.58 -6.53 -6.73
N ALA A 46 1.41 -7.10 -6.47
CA ALA A 46 0.31 -7.10 -7.42
C ALA A 46 -0.20 -5.68 -7.76
N ALA A 47 -0.14 -4.74 -6.82
CA ALA A 47 -0.45 -3.34 -7.08
C ALA A 47 0.63 -2.65 -7.93
N VAL A 48 1.89 -2.95 -7.68
CA VAL A 48 3.00 -2.45 -8.52
C VAL A 48 2.87 -2.98 -9.94
N ASP A 49 2.58 -4.27 -10.13
CA ASP A 49 2.39 -4.86 -11.46
C ASP A 49 1.27 -4.20 -12.26
N LYS A 50 0.21 -3.72 -11.58
CA LYS A 50 -0.88 -2.96 -12.21
C LYS A 50 -0.50 -1.54 -12.60
N LEU A 51 0.40 -0.91 -11.84
CA LEU A 51 0.82 0.48 -12.04
C LEU A 51 1.97 0.60 -13.03
N LEU A 52 2.81 -0.42 -13.13
CA LEU A 52 3.85 -0.48 -14.12
C LEU A 52 3.22 -0.65 -15.50
N PRO A 53 3.63 0.15 -16.50
CA PRO A 53 3.23 -0.13 -17.86
C PRO A 53 3.72 -1.54 -18.20
N SER A 54 2.82 -2.40 -18.69
CA SER A 54 3.20 -3.63 -19.38
C SER A 54 4.32 -3.25 -20.32
N SER A 55 5.46 -3.95 -20.26
CA SER A 55 6.59 -3.66 -21.13
C SER A 55 6.09 -3.78 -22.56
N THR A 56 5.69 -2.65 -23.15
CA THR A 56 5.35 -2.57 -24.56
C THR A 56 6.63 -2.94 -25.25
N THR A 57 6.61 -4.11 -25.90
CA THR A 57 7.58 -4.61 -26.85
C THR A 57 7.82 -3.53 -27.91
N GLY A 58 8.65 -2.54 -27.57
CA GLY A 58 9.30 -1.66 -28.51
C GLY A 58 10.55 -2.38 -28.96
N THR A 59 10.43 -3.16 -30.03
CA THR A 59 11.42 -3.36 -31.11
C THR A 59 10.94 -4.55 -31.95
N SER A 60 10.24 -4.28 -33.05
CA SER A 60 10.52 -4.99 -34.28
C SER A 60 10.64 -3.93 -35.37
N LEU A 61 11.87 -3.77 -35.84
CA LEU A 61 12.23 -3.02 -37.04
C LEU A 61 11.57 -3.66 -38.27
#